data_AF-A0A453QKS4-F1
#
_entry.id   AF-A0A453QKS4-F1
#
_cell.length_a   1.000
_cell.length_b   1.000
_cell.length_c   1.000
_cell.angle_alpha   90.00
_cell.angle_beta   90.00
_cell.angle_gamma   90.00
#
_symmetry.space_group_name_H-M   'P 1'
#
loop_
_entity.id
_entity.type
_entity.pdbx_description
1 polymer ?
#
loop_
_entity_poly.entity_id
_entity_poly.type
_entity_poly.pdbx_seq_one_letter_code
_entity_poly.pdbx_strand_id
1 'polypeptide(L)'
;MVQQLDGTSNEWGWCKQKLGANAILAVSLAVCKAGAMVKKIPLYQHIANLAGNKTLVLPVPAFNVINGGSHAGNKLAMQEFMILPTGAASFKEAMKMGVEVYHHLKSIIKKKYGQDATNVGDEGGFAPNIQENKEGLELLKAAIAKAGYTGKVVIGMDVAASEFYSEKDQTYDLNFKEDNNDGSH
;
A
#
# COMPACT_ATOMS: atom_id res chain seq x y z
N MET A 1 -3.49 14.10 -26.56
CA MET A 1 -3.54 12.61 -26.66
C MET A 1 -4.88 12.07 -26.15
N VAL A 2 -5.25 12.30 -24.89
CA VAL A 2 -6.54 11.83 -24.31
C VAL A 2 -7.77 12.31 -25.09
N GLN A 3 -7.95 13.62 -25.28
CA GLN A 3 -9.20 14.14 -25.89
C GLN A 3 -9.23 14.01 -27.42
N GLN A 4 -8.14 14.38 -28.10
CA GLN A 4 -8.13 14.53 -29.56
C GLN A 4 -7.78 13.25 -30.34
N LEU A 5 -6.89 12.40 -29.81
CA LEU A 5 -6.41 11.21 -30.54
C LEU A 5 -7.14 9.94 -30.11
N ASP A 6 -7.36 9.79 -28.80
CA ASP A 6 -8.17 8.73 -28.24
C ASP A 6 -9.66 9.07 -28.33
N GLY A 7 -10.11 10.09 -27.60
CA GLY A 7 -11.48 10.62 -27.68
C GLY A 7 -12.58 9.72 -27.13
N THR A 8 -12.24 8.57 -26.52
CA THR A 8 -13.24 7.65 -25.96
C THR A 8 -13.65 8.08 -24.55
N SER A 9 -14.95 8.02 -24.27
CA SER A 9 -15.54 8.38 -22.98
C SER A 9 -16.62 7.41 -22.53
N ASN A 10 -16.84 7.36 -21.22
CA ASN A 10 -18.01 6.80 -20.56
C ASN A 10 -18.73 7.90 -19.75
N GLU A 11 -19.75 7.55 -18.98
CA GLU A 11 -20.52 8.48 -18.14
C GLU A 11 -19.71 9.17 -17.04
N TRP A 12 -18.48 8.72 -16.78
CA TRP A 12 -17.54 9.28 -15.80
C TRP A 12 -16.39 10.09 -16.44
N GLY A 13 -16.35 10.21 -17.78
CA GLY A 13 -15.37 10.99 -18.52
C GLY A 13 -14.51 10.17 -19.49
N TRP A 14 -13.30 10.63 -19.79
CA TRP A 14 -12.44 10.03 -20.81
C TRP A 14 -11.87 8.67 -20.37
N CYS A 15 -12.32 7.58 -21.00
CA CYS A 15 -11.99 6.21 -20.62
C CYS A 15 -10.71 5.66 -21.29
N LYS A 16 -10.20 6.33 -22.35
CA LYS A 16 -8.89 6.03 -22.96
C LYS A 16 -8.82 4.62 -23.59
N GLN A 17 -9.95 4.10 -24.04
CA GLN A 17 -10.12 2.72 -24.49
C GLN A 17 -9.51 2.47 -25.88
N LYS A 18 -9.50 3.47 -26.76
CA LYS A 18 -9.01 3.30 -28.15
C LYS A 18 -7.49 3.16 -28.22
N LEU A 19 -6.75 4.01 -27.51
CA LEU A 19 -5.29 4.00 -27.50
C LEU A 19 -4.71 3.22 -26.30
N GLY A 20 -5.51 3.01 -25.25
CA GLY A 20 -5.07 2.38 -24.01
C GLY A 20 -4.48 3.39 -23.03
N ALA A 21 -4.94 3.33 -21.78
CA ALA A 21 -4.44 4.20 -20.70
C ALA A 21 -2.94 4.01 -20.46
N ASN A 22 -2.44 2.78 -20.58
CA ASN A 22 -1.02 2.42 -20.45
C ASN A 22 -0.14 3.10 -21.51
N ALA A 23 -0.54 3.08 -22.79
CA ALA A 23 0.21 3.72 -23.87
C ALA A 23 0.25 5.24 -23.70
N ILE A 24 -0.90 5.84 -23.39
CA ILE A 24 -0.99 7.28 -23.13
C ILE A 24 -0.13 7.68 -21.92
N LEU A 25 -0.20 6.91 -20.83
CA LEU A 25 0.57 7.18 -19.61
C LEU A 25 2.08 7.11 -19.87
N ALA A 26 2.54 6.10 -20.62
CA ALA A 26 3.95 5.96 -20.96
C ALA A 26 4.49 7.18 -21.71
N VAL A 27 3.79 7.65 -22.74
CA VAL A 27 4.18 8.87 -23.49
C VAL A 27 4.12 10.10 -22.58
N SER A 28 3.07 10.24 -21.78
CA SER A 28 2.91 11.37 -20.84
C SER A 28 4.08 11.48 -19.85
N LEU A 29 4.47 10.37 -19.22
CA LEU A 29 5.59 10.31 -18.29
C LEU A 29 6.93 10.60 -18.98
N ALA A 30 7.15 10.09 -20.20
CA ALA A 30 8.35 10.37 -20.99
C ALA A 30 8.46 11.85 -21.34
N VAL A 31 7.36 12.47 -21.78
CA VAL A 31 7.30 13.91 -22.10
C VAL A 31 7.54 14.75 -20.84
N CYS A 32 6.97 14.38 -19.70
CA CYS A 32 7.21 15.06 -18.42
C CYS A 32 8.70 15.02 -18.02
N LYS A 33 9.35 13.86 -18.15
CA LYS A 33 10.81 13.72 -17.90
C LYS A 33 11.63 14.57 -18.86
N ALA A 34 11.33 14.53 -20.16
CA ALA A 34 12.00 15.36 -21.16
C ALA A 34 11.82 16.86 -20.88
N GLY A 35 10.62 17.28 -20.48
CA GLY A 35 10.32 18.65 -20.09
C GLY A 35 11.17 19.15 -18.92
N ALA A 36 11.39 18.30 -17.91
CA ALA A 36 12.30 18.59 -16.80
C ALA A 36 13.75 18.76 -17.27
N MET A 37 14.23 17.86 -18.16
CA MET A 37 15.59 17.89 -18.71
C MET A 37 15.85 19.16 -19.54
N VAL A 38 14.92 19.54 -20.43
CA VAL A 38 15.04 20.77 -21.24
C VAL A 38 15.14 22.01 -20.34
N LYS A 39 14.36 22.05 -19.26
CA LYS A 39 14.41 23.12 -18.26
C LYS A 39 15.61 23.03 -17.31
N LYS A 40 16.42 21.96 -17.39
CA LYS A 40 17.57 21.69 -16.51
C LYS A 40 17.20 21.73 -15.03
N ILE A 41 16.02 21.21 -14.68
CA ILE A 41 15.55 21.08 -13.29
C ILE A 41 15.26 19.61 -12.96
N PRO A 42 15.32 19.22 -11.68
CA PRO A 42 14.87 17.90 -11.25
C PRO A 42 13.40 17.62 -11.59
N LEU A 43 13.05 16.36 -11.84
CA LEU A 43 11.69 15.95 -12.20
C LEU A 43 10.63 16.41 -11.18
N TYR A 44 10.90 16.28 -9.88
CA TYR A 44 9.97 16.70 -8.83
C TYR A 44 9.66 18.20 -8.91
N GLN A 45 10.65 19.02 -9.26
CA GLN A 45 10.47 20.47 -9.40
C GLN A 45 9.67 20.79 -10.66
N HIS A 46 9.89 20.04 -11.74
CA HIS A 46 9.08 20.18 -12.95
C HIS A 46 7.60 19.87 -12.68
N ILE A 47 7.31 18.78 -11.97
CA ILE A 47 5.95 18.41 -11.56
C ILE A 47 5.34 19.49 -10.66
N ALA A 48 6.11 20.01 -9.68
CA ALA A 48 5.64 21.09 -8.82
C ALA A 48 5.27 22.36 -9.62
N ASN A 49 6.09 22.73 -10.59
CA ASN A 49 5.82 23.87 -11.46
C ASN A 49 4.55 23.66 -12.32
N LEU A 50 4.33 22.45 -12.85
CA LEU A 50 3.11 22.11 -13.59
C LEU A 50 1.86 22.17 -12.71
N ALA A 51 1.98 21.77 -11.45
CA ALA A 51 0.90 21.80 -10.47
C ALA A 51 0.67 23.17 -9.83
N GLY A 52 1.54 24.16 -10.05
CA GLY A 52 1.49 25.46 -9.39
C GLY A 52 1.94 25.44 -7.91
N ASN A 53 2.64 24.39 -7.49
CA ASN A 53 3.13 24.22 -6.12
C ASN A 53 4.40 25.05 -5.89
N LYS A 54 4.34 25.99 -4.94
CA LYS A 54 5.47 26.85 -4.57
C LYS A 54 6.38 26.21 -3.52
N THR A 55 5.82 25.35 -2.68
CA THR A 55 6.52 24.72 -1.56
C THR A 55 6.49 23.21 -1.75
N LEU A 56 7.65 22.58 -1.63
CA LEU A 56 7.79 21.13 -1.67
C LEU A 56 7.67 20.54 -0.26
N VAL A 57 7.07 19.37 -0.17
CA VAL A 57 6.92 18.61 1.07
C VAL A 57 7.38 17.18 0.82
N LEU A 58 8.14 16.62 1.77
CA LEU A 58 8.44 15.20 1.76
C LEU A 58 7.30 14.44 2.46
N PRO A 59 6.78 13.36 1.86
CA PRO A 59 5.64 12.64 2.42
C PRO A 59 6.04 11.79 3.62
N VAL A 60 5.06 11.44 4.47
CA VAL A 60 5.22 10.31 5.38
C VAL A 60 5.12 9.02 4.56
N PRO A 61 6.12 8.13 4.58
CA PRO A 61 6.02 6.85 3.90
C PRO A 61 5.06 5.92 4.64
N ALA A 62 4.20 5.24 3.89
CA ALA A 62 3.40 4.12 4.36
C ALA A 62 4.04 2.83 3.87
N PHE A 63 4.60 2.05 4.79
CA PHE A 63 5.27 0.79 4.46
C PHE A 63 4.29 -0.35 4.64
N ASN A 64 3.97 -1.07 3.56
CA ASN A 64 3.27 -2.34 3.67
C ASN A 64 4.18 -3.37 4.36
N VAL A 65 3.67 -4.03 5.41
CA VAL A 65 4.47 -4.94 6.25
C VAL A 65 3.79 -6.27 6.57
N ILE A 66 2.46 -6.36 6.51
CA ILE A 66 1.71 -7.61 6.63
C ILE A 66 0.64 -7.64 5.52
N ASN A 67 0.60 -8.74 4.78
CA ASN A 67 -0.35 -8.97 3.71
C ASN A 67 -1.45 -9.95 4.15
N GLY A 68 -2.66 -9.70 3.69
CA GLY A 68 -3.83 -10.57 3.75
C GLY A 68 -4.65 -10.43 2.47
N GLY A 69 -5.96 -10.63 2.56
CA GLY A 69 -6.89 -10.50 1.43
C GLY A 69 -6.44 -11.29 0.20
N SER A 70 -6.74 -10.78 -0.99
CA SER A 70 -6.38 -11.43 -2.26
C SER A 70 -4.86 -11.54 -2.50
N HIS A 71 -4.03 -10.86 -1.68
CA HIS A 71 -2.56 -10.86 -1.78
C HIS A 71 -1.87 -11.96 -0.97
N ALA A 72 -2.60 -12.74 -0.16
CA ALA A 72 -2.01 -13.81 0.64
C ALA A 72 -2.94 -15.02 0.83
N GLY A 73 -2.37 -16.22 0.81
CA GLY A 73 -3.08 -17.47 1.11
C GLY A 73 -3.34 -17.73 2.60
N ASN A 74 -3.15 -16.73 3.47
CA ASN A 74 -3.58 -16.82 4.86
C ASN A 74 -5.08 -16.52 4.99
N LYS A 75 -5.66 -16.77 6.17
CA LYS A 75 -7.09 -16.55 6.43
C LYS A 75 -7.48 -15.08 6.59
N LEU A 76 -6.51 -14.19 6.61
CA LEU A 76 -6.76 -12.81 6.98
C LEU A 76 -7.49 -12.10 5.83
N ALA A 77 -8.63 -11.48 6.12
CA ALA A 77 -9.47 -10.84 5.11
C ALA A 77 -8.94 -9.49 4.62
N MET A 78 -8.39 -8.67 5.52
CA MET A 78 -7.90 -7.33 5.18
C MET A 78 -6.62 -7.41 4.34
N GLN A 79 -6.47 -6.57 3.32
CA GLN A 79 -5.41 -6.76 2.33
C GLN A 79 -4.03 -6.33 2.84
N GLU A 80 -3.91 -5.18 3.50
CA GLU A 80 -2.62 -4.61 3.88
C GLU A 80 -2.66 -3.99 5.27
N PHE A 81 -1.62 -4.28 6.06
CA PHE A 81 -1.31 -3.51 7.26
C PHE A 81 0.01 -2.80 7.06
N MET A 82 -0.07 -1.48 7.18
CA MET A 82 1.04 -0.58 6.97
C MET A 82 1.52 0.06 8.27
N ILE A 83 2.79 0.46 8.29
CA ILE A 83 3.33 1.34 9.33
C ILE A 83 3.69 2.71 8.73
N LEU A 84 3.41 3.77 9.49
CA LEU A 84 3.61 5.15 9.08
C LEU A 84 4.40 5.90 10.17
N PRO A 85 5.69 6.23 9.94
CA PRO A 85 6.52 6.96 10.89
C PRO A 85 6.21 8.46 10.96
N THR A 86 5.02 8.82 11.44
CA THR A 86 4.53 10.21 11.51
C THR A 86 5.30 11.09 12.50
N GLY A 87 6.00 10.50 13.48
CA GLY A 87 6.82 11.20 14.47
C GLY A 87 8.27 11.42 14.06
N ALA A 88 8.67 11.11 12.83
CA ALA A 88 10.01 11.34 12.31
C ALA A 88 10.24 12.82 11.95
N ALA A 89 11.45 13.36 12.20
CA ALA A 89 11.79 14.74 11.86
C ALA A 89 12.21 14.92 10.39
N SER A 90 12.41 13.83 9.65
CA SER A 90 12.77 13.87 8.23
C SER A 90 12.37 12.58 7.52
N PHE A 91 12.28 12.61 6.19
CA PHE A 91 12.05 11.40 5.38
C PHE A 91 13.14 10.34 5.61
N LYS A 92 14.40 10.76 5.77
CA LYS A 92 15.52 9.85 6.07
C LYS A 92 15.32 9.11 7.39
N GLU A 93 14.85 9.83 8.42
CA GLU A 93 14.53 9.23 9.71
C GLU A 93 13.29 8.33 9.61
N ALA A 94 12.26 8.73 8.86
CA ALA A 94 11.09 7.89 8.62
C ALA A 94 11.48 6.56 7.95
N MET A 95 12.36 6.60 6.94
CA MET A 95 12.91 5.38 6.33
C MET A 95 13.64 4.50 7.34
N LYS A 96 14.48 5.08 8.19
CA LYS A 96 15.18 4.33 9.25
C LYS A 96 14.18 3.65 10.20
N MET A 97 13.19 4.41 10.70
CA MET A 97 12.15 3.88 11.60
C MET A 97 11.38 2.72 10.94
N GLY A 98 10.94 2.90 9.69
CA GLY A 98 10.21 1.87 8.95
C GLY A 98 11.02 0.57 8.78
N VAL A 99 12.29 0.69 8.37
CA VAL A 99 13.20 -0.45 8.19
C VAL A 99 13.46 -1.20 9.50
N GLU A 100 13.71 -0.47 10.59
CA GLU A 100 13.96 -1.09 11.89
C GLU A 100 12.70 -1.81 12.41
N VAL A 101 11.51 -1.21 12.30
CA VAL A 101 10.25 -1.88 12.67
C VAL A 101 10.03 -3.13 11.81
N TYR A 102 10.26 -3.05 10.49
CA TYR A 102 10.13 -4.20 9.58
C TYR A 102 11.03 -5.38 9.97
N HIS A 103 12.30 -5.14 10.32
CA HIS A 103 13.21 -6.21 10.75
C HIS A 103 12.86 -6.79 12.14
N HIS A 104 12.35 -5.95 13.05
CA HIS A 104 11.82 -6.43 14.33
C HIS A 104 10.58 -7.30 14.12
N LEU A 105 9.67 -6.87 13.25
CA LEU A 105 8.49 -7.63 12.85
C LEU A 105 8.89 -8.98 12.25
N LYS A 106 9.83 -9.00 11.30
CA LYS A 106 10.39 -10.25 10.74
C LYS A 106 10.85 -11.22 11.81
N SER A 107 11.56 -10.70 12.82
CA SER A 107 12.08 -11.51 13.93
C SER A 107 10.98 -12.05 14.83
N ILE A 108 9.92 -11.27 15.08
CA ILE A 108 8.74 -11.69 15.84
C ILE A 108 7.98 -12.77 15.07
N ILE A 109 7.73 -12.55 13.78
CA ILE A 109 7.05 -13.51 12.90
C ILE A 109 7.84 -14.82 12.85
N LYS A 110 9.16 -14.76 12.61
CA LYS A 110 10.03 -15.94 12.58
C LYS A 110 9.91 -16.76 13.86
N LYS A 111 9.89 -16.10 15.01
CA LYS A 111 9.81 -16.75 16.32
C LYS A 111 8.45 -17.41 16.54
N LYS A 112 7.36 -16.79 16.07
CA LYS A 112 5.99 -17.23 16.35
C LYS A 112 5.45 -18.24 15.33
N TYR A 113 5.74 -18.04 14.05
CA TYR A 113 5.17 -18.83 12.94
C TYR A 113 6.22 -19.61 12.15
N GLY A 114 7.50 -19.50 12.52
CA GLY A 114 8.60 -20.20 11.86
C GLY A 114 9.25 -19.42 10.71
N GLN A 115 10.31 -20.01 10.14
CA GLN A 115 11.15 -19.37 9.12
C GLN A 115 10.37 -19.05 7.84
N ASP A 116 9.49 -19.95 7.41
CA ASP A 116 8.78 -19.84 6.12
C ASP A 116 7.77 -18.67 6.12
N ALA A 117 7.25 -18.30 7.28
CA ALA A 117 6.38 -17.14 7.45
C ALA A 117 7.09 -15.79 7.23
N THR A 118 8.42 -15.79 7.05
CA THR A 118 9.21 -14.58 6.73
C THR A 118 9.48 -14.39 5.24
N ASN A 119 8.90 -15.24 4.39
CA ASN A 119 8.79 -14.98 2.97
C ASN A 119 7.93 -13.74 2.74
N VAL A 120 8.14 -13.08 1.60
CA VAL A 120 7.50 -11.81 1.28
C VAL A 120 6.61 -11.96 0.04
N GLY A 121 5.51 -11.21 0.02
CA GLY A 121 4.65 -11.10 -1.17
C GLY A 121 5.17 -10.07 -2.17
N ASP A 122 4.34 -9.74 -3.16
CA ASP A 122 4.68 -8.85 -4.28
C ASP A 122 5.16 -7.47 -3.83
N GLU A 123 4.63 -6.96 -2.72
CA GLU A 123 4.96 -5.64 -2.16
C GLU A 123 6.01 -5.68 -1.03
N GLY A 124 6.60 -6.83 -0.75
CA GLY A 124 7.63 -6.97 0.28
C GLY A 124 7.12 -7.17 1.72
N GLY A 125 5.80 -7.08 1.95
CA GLY A 125 5.15 -7.42 3.22
C GLY A 125 5.19 -8.93 3.51
N PHE A 126 5.10 -9.30 4.80
CA PHE A 126 5.06 -10.70 5.22
C PHE A 126 3.64 -11.28 5.12
N ALA A 127 3.52 -12.58 4.90
CA ALA A 127 2.23 -13.28 4.87
C ALA A 127 2.17 -14.41 5.94
N PRO A 128 2.32 -14.10 7.24
CA PRO A 128 2.17 -15.10 8.29
C PRO A 128 0.74 -15.68 8.29
N ASN A 129 0.61 -16.92 8.77
CA ASN A 129 -0.70 -17.60 8.91
C ASN A 129 -1.51 -17.07 10.11
N ILE A 130 -1.83 -15.78 10.07
CA ILE A 130 -2.67 -15.09 11.04
C ILE A 130 -4.11 -15.53 10.86
N GLN A 131 -4.81 -15.80 11.97
CA GLN A 131 -6.20 -16.23 11.94
C GLN A 131 -7.18 -15.06 12.10
N GLU A 132 -6.78 -13.98 12.77
CA GLU A 132 -7.65 -12.82 13.03
C GLU A 132 -6.95 -11.50 12.74
N ASN A 133 -7.68 -10.51 12.19
CA ASN A 133 -7.14 -9.17 11.91
C ASN A 133 -6.50 -8.50 13.14
N LYS A 134 -7.06 -8.75 14.33
CA LYS A 134 -6.54 -8.23 15.61
C LYS A 134 -5.12 -8.71 15.88
N GLU A 135 -4.80 -9.97 15.54
CA GLU A 135 -3.47 -10.53 15.75
C GLU A 135 -2.42 -9.83 14.87
N GLY A 136 -2.77 -9.44 13.64
CA GLY A 136 -1.92 -8.59 12.79
C GLY A 136 -1.58 -7.26 13.45
N LEU A 137 -2.59 -6.58 14.02
CA LEU A 137 -2.39 -5.33 14.74
C LEU A 137 -1.51 -5.49 15.99
N GLU A 138 -1.69 -6.57 16.75
CA GLU A 138 -0.86 -6.83 17.93
C GLU A 138 0.60 -7.15 17.57
N LEU A 139 0.85 -7.85 16.47
CA LEU A 139 2.21 -8.05 15.94
C LEU A 139 2.88 -6.71 15.60
N LEU A 140 2.16 -5.79 14.95
CA LEU A 140 2.68 -4.47 14.62
C LEU A 140 2.96 -3.63 15.86
N LYS A 141 2.03 -3.60 16.83
CA LYS A 141 2.25 -2.92 18.11
C LYS A 141 3.50 -3.46 18.81
N ALA A 142 3.67 -4.78 18.85
CA ALA A 142 4.85 -5.41 19.44
C ALA A 142 6.15 -5.05 18.69
N ALA A 143 6.13 -5.02 17.36
CA ALA A 143 7.28 -4.63 16.54
C ALA A 143 7.67 -3.16 16.74
N ILE A 144 6.68 -2.26 16.75
CA ILE A 144 6.87 -0.81 16.99
C ILE A 144 7.46 -0.57 18.38
N ALA A 145 6.90 -1.23 19.41
CA ALA A 145 7.40 -1.12 20.78
C ALA A 145 8.82 -1.66 20.91
N LYS A 146 9.11 -2.82 20.31
CA LYS A 146 10.44 -3.43 20.35
C LYS A 146 11.50 -2.60 19.62
N ALA A 147 11.12 -1.90 18.56
CA ALA A 147 11.99 -0.95 17.86
C ALA A 147 12.15 0.39 18.60
N GLY A 148 11.42 0.63 19.70
CA GLY A 148 11.52 1.85 20.49
C GLY A 148 10.78 3.06 19.91
N TYR A 149 9.78 2.83 19.04
CA TYR A 149 9.07 3.88 18.30
C TYR A 149 7.59 4.05 18.69
N THR A 150 7.18 3.57 19.86
CA THR A 150 5.82 3.80 20.38
C THR A 150 5.48 5.28 20.38
N GLY A 151 4.33 5.64 19.80
CA GLY A 151 3.88 7.02 19.66
C GLY A 151 4.55 7.82 18.52
N LYS A 152 5.55 7.27 17.83
CA LYS A 152 6.20 7.87 16.65
C LYS A 152 5.88 7.16 15.34
N VAL A 153 5.45 5.90 15.42
CA VAL A 153 4.97 5.11 14.28
C VAL A 153 3.52 4.74 14.55
N VAL A 154 2.64 5.05 13.59
CA VAL A 154 1.22 4.67 13.62
C VAL A 154 0.95 3.58 12.59
N ILE A 155 -0.22 2.95 12.69
CA ILE A 155 -0.66 1.88 11.78
C ILE A 155 -1.67 2.46 10.79
N GLY A 156 -1.53 2.10 9.51
CA GLY A 156 -2.52 2.31 8.46
C GLY A 156 -2.95 0.97 7.90
N MET A 157 -4.12 0.92 7.26
CA MET A 157 -4.68 -0.34 6.74
C MET A 157 -5.34 -0.10 5.39
N ASP A 158 -5.12 -1.01 4.45
CA ASP A 158 -6.03 -1.21 3.33
C ASP A 158 -6.88 -2.44 3.62
N VAL A 159 -8.18 -2.21 3.78
CA VAL A 159 -9.14 -3.27 4.04
C VAL A 159 -9.51 -3.98 2.75
N ALA A 160 -9.49 -3.30 1.59
CA ALA A 160 -10.00 -3.80 0.31
C ALA A 160 -11.39 -4.46 0.42
N ALA A 161 -12.32 -3.81 1.15
CA ALA A 161 -13.58 -4.41 1.56
C ALA A 161 -14.48 -4.91 0.41
N SER A 162 -14.30 -4.37 -0.80
CA SER A 162 -14.98 -4.84 -2.01
C SER A 162 -14.68 -6.30 -2.34
N GLU A 163 -13.51 -6.81 -1.98
CA GLU A 163 -13.09 -8.19 -2.25
C GLU A 163 -13.91 -9.23 -1.46
N PHE A 164 -14.57 -8.81 -0.38
CA PHE A 164 -15.35 -9.69 0.50
C PHE A 164 -16.71 -9.10 0.86
N TYR A 165 -17.24 -8.22 0.02
CA TYR A 165 -18.62 -7.75 0.11
C TYR A 165 -19.54 -8.71 -0.65
N SER A 166 -20.57 -9.24 0.02
CA SER A 166 -21.63 -10.02 -0.62
C SER A 166 -22.71 -9.07 -1.12
N GLU A 167 -22.82 -8.90 -2.45
CA GLU A 167 -23.92 -8.12 -3.04
C GLU A 167 -25.30 -8.75 -2.74
N LYS A 168 -25.35 -10.08 -2.64
CA LYS A 168 -26.57 -10.83 -2.37
C LYS A 168 -27.09 -10.56 -0.96
N ASP A 169 -26.21 -10.63 0.03
CA ASP A 169 -26.59 -10.56 1.44
C ASP A 169 -26.45 -9.13 1.99
N GLN A 170 -25.83 -8.22 1.22
CA GLN A 170 -25.48 -6.85 1.61
C GLN A 170 -24.64 -6.77 2.89
N THR A 171 -23.77 -7.76 3.09
CA THR A 171 -22.89 -7.91 4.26
C THR A 171 -21.43 -8.09 3.84
N TYR A 172 -20.53 -8.02 4.81
CA TYR A 172 -19.10 -8.28 4.63
C TYR A 172 -18.72 -9.62 5.26
N ASP A 173 -18.01 -10.43 4.51
CA ASP A 173 -17.59 -11.76 4.92
C ASP A 173 -16.09 -11.77 5.28
N LEU A 174 -15.78 -11.61 6.56
CA LEU A 174 -14.41 -11.67 7.05
C LEU A 174 -13.78 -13.07 6.99
N ASN A 175 -14.54 -14.10 6.64
CA ASN A 175 -14.08 -15.48 6.50
C ASN A 175 -14.21 -16.00 5.06
N PHE A 176 -14.29 -15.12 4.05
CA PHE A 176 -14.54 -15.47 2.64
C PHE A 176 -13.52 -16.45 2.01
N LYS A 177 -12.40 -16.69 2.69
CA LYS A 177 -11.35 -17.62 2.28
C LYS A 177 -11.50 -19.02 2.89
N GLU A 178 -12.47 -19.24 3.78
CA GLU A 178 -12.71 -20.54 4.41
C GLU A 178 -13.63 -21.42 3.55
N ASP A 179 -13.24 -22.68 3.36
CA ASP A 179 -14.08 -23.69 2.73
C ASP A 179 -15.29 -24.01 3.64
N ASN A 180 -16.50 -24.01 3.07
CA ASN A 180 -17.77 -24.19 3.79
C ASN A 180 -18.13 -23.08 4.80
N ASN A 181 -17.84 -21.83 4.46
CA ASN A 181 -18.31 -20.69 5.23
C ASN A 181 -19.85 -20.66 5.28
N ASP A 182 -20.41 -20.81 6.48
CA ASP A 182 -21.85 -20.80 6.74
C ASP A 182 -22.42 -19.39 7.00
N GLY A 183 -21.56 -18.37 6.88
CA GLY A 183 -21.91 -16.97 7.11
C GLY A 183 -22.05 -16.59 8.59
N SER A 184 -21.63 -17.47 9.53
CA SER A 184 -21.58 -17.15 10.94
C SER A 184 -20.28 -16.41 11.31
N HIS A 185 -20.42 -15.33 12.09
CA HIS A 185 -19.34 -14.61 12.78
C HIS A 185 -19.48 -14.85 14.28
#